data_AF-G8JV41-F1
#
_entry.id   AF-G8JV41-F1
#
_cell.length_a   1.000
_cell.length_b   1.000
_cell.length_c   1.000
_cell.angle_alpha   90.00
_cell.angle_beta   90.00
_cell.angle_gamma   90.00
#
_symmetry.space_group_name_H-M   'P 1'
#
loop_
_entity.id
_entity.type
_entity.pdbx_description
1 polymer ?
#
loop_
_entity_poly.entity_id
_entity_poly.type
_entity_poly.pdbx_seq_one_letter_code
_entity_poly.pdbx_strand_id
1 'polypeptide(L)'
;MGIIFSCCSDDGDGEQDPLLDNQLGYGSQGSTNEDHHVLEQELQQKLLQRERELTVIVNNTNDKLIDISMMSNSGIVVQSHDLEDLESEDPSRSNFVTMDSIRIPKEVRSKVGQLHQDLFHGLETQLKVNTNGPLVVTL
;
A
#
# COMPACT_ATOMS: atom_id res chain seq x y z
N MET A 1 -19.28 -51.36 1.70
CA MET A 1 -20.04 -52.37 2.47
C MET A 1 -19.58 -52.30 3.92
N GLY A 2 -20.52 -52.23 4.86
CA GLY A 2 -20.27 -52.13 6.30
C GLY A 2 -20.70 -50.76 6.86
N ILE A 3 -21.42 -50.63 7.97
CA ILE A 3 -21.95 -51.59 8.95
C ILE A 3 -23.24 -50.94 9.50
N ILE A 4 -24.32 -51.72 9.68
CA ILE A 4 -25.57 -51.28 10.30
C ILE A 4 -25.41 -51.48 11.81
N PHE A 5 -25.50 -50.42 12.60
CA PHE A 5 -25.74 -50.52 14.04
C PHE A 5 -27.23 -50.24 14.29
N SER A 6 -27.97 -51.33 14.44
CA SER A 6 -29.28 -51.38 15.05
C SER A 6 -29.08 -51.91 16.47
N CYS A 7 -29.50 -51.16 17.48
CA CYS A 7 -29.87 -51.70 18.78
C CYS A 7 -31.03 -50.87 19.33
N CYS A 8 -32.02 -51.62 19.79
CA CYS A 8 -33.35 -51.22 20.15
C CYS A 8 -33.44 -50.40 21.44
N SER A 9 -34.54 -49.64 21.50
CA SER A 9 -35.17 -48.95 22.63
C SER A 9 -34.85 -49.46 24.02
N ASP A 10 -34.54 -48.51 24.90
CA ASP A 10 -34.97 -48.55 26.30
C ASP A 10 -35.84 -47.30 26.54
N ASP A 11 -37.04 -47.53 27.08
CA ASP A 11 -38.02 -46.52 27.45
C ASP A 11 -37.45 -45.61 28.55
N GLY A 12 -37.26 -44.33 28.23
CA GLY A 12 -36.66 -43.35 29.14
C GLY A 12 -36.99 -41.94 28.73
N ASP A 13 -38.19 -41.51 29.10
CA ASP A 13 -38.74 -40.15 29.14
C ASP A 13 -37.66 -39.05 29.27
N GLY A 14 -37.62 -38.11 28.32
CA GLY A 14 -36.83 -36.87 28.45
C GLY A 14 -36.12 -36.43 27.18
N GLU A 15 -36.87 -36.17 26.11
CA GLU A 15 -36.37 -35.45 24.94
C GLU A 15 -35.84 -34.06 25.35
N GLN A 16 -34.52 -33.87 25.37
CA GLN A 16 -33.88 -32.57 25.23
C GLN A 16 -33.18 -32.54 23.88
N ASP A 17 -34.00 -32.42 22.84
CA ASP A 17 -33.54 -32.08 21.51
C ASP A 17 -33.19 -30.57 21.50
N PRO A 18 -31.92 -30.16 21.33
CA PRO A 18 -31.53 -28.74 21.36
C PRO A 18 -32.12 -27.92 20.19
N LEU A 19 -32.79 -28.57 19.24
CA LEU A 19 -33.60 -27.93 18.21
C LEU A 19 -35.00 -27.51 18.69
N LEU A 20 -35.55 -28.15 19.73
CA LEU A 20 -36.87 -27.81 20.29
C LEU A 20 -36.78 -26.66 21.32
N ASP A 21 -35.64 -26.48 21.97
CA ASP A 21 -35.44 -25.43 22.97
C ASP A 21 -35.40 -24.02 22.35
N ASN A 22 -35.14 -23.92 21.04
CA ASN A 22 -35.25 -22.68 20.27
C ASN A 22 -36.68 -22.38 19.77
N GLN A 23 -37.67 -23.22 20.11
CA GLN A 23 -39.05 -23.09 19.61
C GLN A 23 -40.07 -22.65 20.68
N LEU A 24 -39.68 -22.61 21.96
CA LEU A 24 -40.57 -22.29 23.09
C LEU A 24 -40.74 -20.78 23.41
N GLY A 25 -40.34 -19.89 22.49
CA GLY A 25 -40.38 -18.44 22.71
C GLY A 25 -41.50 -17.66 22.02
N TYR A 26 -42.26 -18.23 21.08
CA TYR A 26 -43.24 -17.48 20.29
C TYR A 26 -44.68 -17.69 20.76
N GLY A 27 -44.93 -17.21 21.98
CA GLY A 27 -46.25 -17.16 22.61
C GLY A 27 -46.54 -15.77 23.17
N SER A 28 -46.41 -14.71 22.38
CA SER A 28 -46.92 -13.37 22.73
C SER A 28 -47.55 -12.70 21.51
N GLN A 29 -48.88 -12.80 21.46
CA GLN A 29 -49.75 -12.04 20.56
C GLN A 29 -49.46 -10.54 20.69
N GLY A 30 -49.16 -9.86 19.58
CA GLY A 30 -49.36 -8.41 19.50
C GLY A 30 -48.51 -7.59 18.51
N SER A 31 -47.28 -8.00 18.17
CA SER A 31 -46.33 -7.09 17.47
C SER A 31 -45.40 -7.76 16.44
N THR A 32 -45.61 -9.04 16.11
CA THR A 32 -44.60 -9.83 15.38
C THR A 32 -44.56 -9.59 13.87
N ASN A 33 -45.65 -9.12 13.24
CA ASN A 33 -45.65 -8.87 11.80
C ASN A 33 -44.88 -7.59 11.41
N GLU A 34 -44.90 -6.57 12.27
CA GLU A 34 -44.11 -5.34 12.04
C GLU A 34 -42.63 -5.59 12.33
N ASP A 35 -42.29 -6.28 13.42
CA ASP A 35 -40.90 -6.60 13.76
C ASP A 35 -40.22 -7.50 12.71
N HIS A 36 -40.97 -8.44 12.11
CA HIS A 36 -40.44 -9.29 11.04
C HIS A 36 -40.19 -8.50 9.74
N HIS A 37 -41.05 -7.53 9.43
CA HIS A 37 -40.87 -6.63 8.29
C HIS A 37 -39.69 -5.68 8.47
N VAL A 38 -39.49 -5.15 9.68
CA VAL A 38 -38.35 -4.29 10.02
C VAL A 38 -37.03 -5.06 9.93
N LEU A 39 -37.00 -6.30 10.45
CA LEU A 39 -35.83 -7.18 10.37
C LEU A 39 -35.48 -7.53 8.92
N GLU A 40 -36.48 -7.82 8.10
CA GLU A 40 -36.29 -8.12 6.67
C GLU A 40 -35.76 -6.89 5.91
N GLN A 41 -36.27 -5.71 6.23
CA GLN A 41 -35.83 -4.45 5.63
C GLN A 41 -34.40 -4.08 6.04
N GLU A 42 -34.01 -4.34 7.29
CA GLU A 42 -32.62 -4.16 7.77
C GLU A 42 -31.66 -5.12 7.06
N LEU A 43 -32.07 -6.38 6.89
CA LEU A 43 -31.28 -7.40 6.18
C LEU A 43 -31.11 -7.02 4.70
N GLN A 44 -32.17 -6.51 4.07
CA GLN A 44 -32.13 -6.00 2.70
C GLN A 44 -31.22 -4.78 2.56
N GLN A 45 -31.24 -3.84 3.52
CA GLN A 45 -30.31 -2.70 3.52
C GLN A 45 -28.86 -3.14 3.68
N LYS A 46 -28.60 -4.12 4.55
CA LYS A 46 -27.26 -4.68 4.76
C LYS A 46 -26.71 -5.38 3.51
N LEU A 47 -27.57 -6.11 2.80
CA LEU A 47 -27.22 -6.73 1.51
C LEU A 47 -26.86 -5.66 0.47
N LEU A 48 -27.66 -4.60 0.37
CA LEU A 48 -27.43 -3.51 -0.57
C LEU A 48 -26.14 -2.74 -0.25
N GLN A 49 -25.85 -2.51 1.03
CA GLN A 49 -24.59 -1.90 1.46
C GLN A 49 -23.39 -2.77 1.06
N ARG A 50 -23.49 -4.09 1.25
CA ARG A 50 -22.44 -5.03 0.85
C ARG A 50 -22.23 -5.04 -0.68
N GLU A 51 -23.30 -4.94 -1.46
CA GLU A 51 -23.21 -4.85 -2.91
C GLU A 51 -22.48 -3.57 -3.38
N ARG A 52 -22.77 -2.44 -2.73
CA ARG A 52 -22.05 -1.18 -2.98
C ARG A 52 -20.57 -1.28 -2.61
N GLU A 53 -20.25 -1.88 -1.47
CA GLU A 53 -18.88 -2.09 -1.03
C GLU A 53 -18.09 -2.93 -2.04
N LEU A 54 -18.67 -4.04 -2.49
CA LEU A 54 -18.07 -4.90 -3.51
C LEU A 54 -17.86 -4.15 -4.83
N THR A 55 -18.81 -3.30 -5.22
CA THR A 55 -18.69 -2.47 -6.43
C THR A 55 -17.54 -1.47 -6.32
N VAL A 56 -17.38 -0.84 -5.15
CA VAL A 56 -16.27 0.09 -4.87
C VAL A 56 -14.93 -0.65 -4.90
N ILE A 57 -14.86 -1.85 -4.33
CA ILE A 57 -13.64 -2.67 -4.37
C ILE A 57 -13.27 -2.99 -5.81
N VAL A 58 -14.21 -3.50 -6.63
CA VAL A 58 -13.95 -3.86 -8.03
C VAL A 58 -13.49 -2.64 -8.84
N ASN A 59 -14.13 -1.49 -8.65
CA ASN A 59 -13.75 -0.27 -9.35
C ASN A 59 -12.35 0.21 -8.94
N ASN A 60 -12.06 0.23 -7.63
CA ASN A 60 -10.75 0.60 -7.10
C ASN A 60 -9.65 -0.37 -7.53
N THR A 61 -9.95 -1.67 -7.64
CA THR A 61 -8.98 -2.64 -8.13
C THR A 61 -8.68 -2.41 -9.60
N ASN A 62 -9.69 -2.16 -10.43
CA ASN A 62 -9.51 -1.93 -11.86
C ASN A 62 -8.72 -0.65 -12.16
N ASP A 63 -8.95 0.42 -11.41
CA ASP A 63 -8.21 1.68 -11.54
C ASP A 63 -6.73 1.55 -11.10
N LYS A 64 -6.44 0.60 -10.20
CA LYS A 64 -5.08 0.32 -9.74
C LYS A 64 -4.34 -0.73 -10.58
N LEU A 65 -4.98 -1.31 -11.60
CA LEU A 65 -4.30 -2.23 -12.51
C LEU A 65 -3.34 -1.45 -13.40
N ILE A 66 -2.05 -1.73 -13.23
CA ILE A 66 -0.99 -1.15 -14.06
C ILE A 66 -0.58 -2.20 -15.11
N ASP A 67 -0.71 -1.84 -16.38
CA ASP A 67 -0.22 -2.66 -17.49
C ASP A 67 1.29 -2.46 -17.68
N ILE A 68 1.99 -3.50 -18.14
CA ILE A 68 3.43 -3.48 -18.48
C ILE A 68 3.71 -2.41 -19.54
N SER A 69 2.75 -2.17 -20.44
CA SER A 69 2.83 -1.11 -21.44
C SER A 69 2.88 0.30 -20.82
N MET A 70 2.18 0.51 -19.70
CA MET A 70 2.26 1.75 -18.94
C MET A 70 3.61 1.84 -18.23
N MET A 71 4.15 0.76 -17.66
CA MET A 71 5.47 0.78 -16.99
C MET A 71 6.60 1.26 -17.89
N SER A 72 6.63 0.84 -19.16
CA SER A 72 7.71 1.19 -20.09
C SER A 72 7.69 2.66 -20.53
N ASN A 73 6.51 3.30 -20.52
CA ASN A 73 6.31 4.66 -21.07
C ASN A 73 5.77 5.66 -20.03
N SER A 74 5.75 5.33 -18.73
CA SER A 74 5.15 6.17 -17.70
C SER A 74 5.88 7.50 -17.46
N GLY A 75 7.07 7.71 -18.04
CA GLY A 75 7.85 8.95 -17.85
C GLY A 75 8.22 9.24 -16.39
N ILE A 76 8.03 8.28 -15.47
CA ILE A 76 8.30 8.43 -14.03
C ILE A 76 9.80 8.61 -13.80
N VAL A 77 10.62 7.98 -14.64
CA VAL A 77 12.07 8.16 -14.61
C VAL A 77 12.43 9.27 -15.59
N VAL A 78 12.39 10.50 -15.10
CA VAL A 78 12.90 11.67 -15.82
C VAL A 78 14.42 11.71 -15.66
N GLN A 79 15.16 11.85 -16.75
CA GLN A 79 16.61 12.05 -16.68
C GLN A 79 16.85 13.48 -16.19
N SER A 80 17.78 13.66 -15.26
CA SER A 80 18.01 14.96 -14.60
C SER A 80 18.30 16.13 -15.54
N HIS A 81 18.67 15.86 -16.79
CA HIS A 81 18.88 16.89 -17.81
C HIS A 81 17.56 17.47 -18.36
N ASP A 82 16.46 16.69 -18.38
CA ASP A 82 15.15 17.16 -18.84
C ASP A 82 14.48 18.12 -17.84
N LEU A 83 14.99 18.20 -16.60
CA LEU A 83 14.53 19.16 -15.58
C LEU A 83 15.13 20.56 -15.78
N GLU A 84 16.31 20.67 -16.41
CA GLU A 84 16.96 21.95 -16.68
C GLU A 84 16.19 22.78 -17.72
N ASP A 85 15.50 22.12 -18.65
CA ASP A 85 14.64 22.77 -19.63
C ASP A 85 13.32 23.30 -19.02
N LEU A 86 12.81 22.68 -17.95
CA LEU A 86 11.59 23.09 -17.24
C LEU A 86 11.82 24.25 -16.27
N GLU A 87 13.04 24.43 -15.74
CA GLU A 87 13.42 25.55 -14.88
C GLU A 87 13.85 26.82 -15.67
N SER A 88 13.77 26.78 -17.00
CA SER A 88 14.19 27.88 -17.88
C SER A 88 13.25 29.10 -17.92
N GLU A 89 12.15 29.10 -17.17
CA GLU A 89 11.35 30.32 -16.94
C GLU A 89 11.96 31.16 -15.80
N ASP A 90 13.05 31.84 -16.16
CA ASP A 90 13.88 32.84 -15.44
C ASP A 90 13.22 33.58 -14.26
N PRO A 91 13.96 33.78 -13.15
CA PRO A 91 14.21 35.17 -12.75
C PRO A 91 15.61 35.40 -12.14
N SER A 92 16.70 35.01 -12.79
CA SER A 92 18.02 35.60 -12.48
C SER A 92 19.07 35.22 -13.51
N ARG A 93 19.06 35.88 -14.67
CA ARG A 93 20.29 36.10 -15.44
C ARG A 93 21.24 37.00 -14.65
N SER A 94 21.80 36.49 -13.56
CA SER A 94 23.03 37.01 -13.00
C SER A 94 24.10 36.74 -14.04
N ASN A 95 24.37 37.73 -14.88
CA ASN A 95 25.48 37.68 -15.82
C ASN A 95 26.78 37.56 -15.00
N PHE A 96 27.24 36.34 -14.77
CA PHE A 96 28.52 36.09 -14.16
C PHE A 96 29.59 36.64 -15.09
N VAL A 97 30.25 37.70 -14.68
CA VAL A 97 31.42 38.21 -15.38
C VAL A 97 32.59 37.34 -14.96
N THR A 98 33.18 36.64 -15.92
CA THR A 98 34.40 35.86 -15.68
C THR A 98 35.52 36.82 -15.29
N MET A 99 36.12 36.57 -14.13
CA MET A 99 37.31 37.29 -13.71
C MET A 99 38.55 36.48 -14.03
N ASP A 100 39.60 37.16 -14.51
CA ASP A 100 40.89 36.52 -14.72
C ASP A 100 41.41 35.92 -13.41
N SER A 101 41.80 34.65 -13.47
CA SER A 101 42.32 33.90 -12.32
C SER A 101 43.53 34.57 -11.66
N ILE A 102 44.27 35.40 -12.41
CA ILE A 102 45.44 36.17 -11.95
C ILE A 102 45.05 37.26 -10.94
N ARG A 103 43.82 37.79 -11.03
CA ARG A 103 43.31 38.85 -10.14
C ARG A 103 42.81 38.31 -8.79
N ILE A 104 42.70 36.99 -8.65
CA ILE A 104 42.27 36.33 -7.42
C ILE A 104 43.46 36.29 -6.44
N PRO A 105 43.30 36.81 -5.21
CA PRO A 105 44.36 36.74 -4.20
C PRO A 105 44.81 35.29 -3.95
N LYS A 106 46.13 35.08 -3.84
CA LYS A 106 46.72 33.74 -3.61
C LYS A 106 46.18 33.06 -2.36
N GLU A 107 45.90 33.84 -1.32
CA GLU A 107 45.32 33.35 -0.07
C GLU A 107 43.92 32.77 -0.28
N VAL A 108 43.07 33.45 -1.06
CA VAL A 108 41.73 32.98 -1.41
C VAL A 108 41.82 31.72 -2.26
N ARG A 109 42.71 31.68 -3.26
CA ARG A 109 42.92 30.49 -4.10
C ARG A 109 43.35 29.28 -3.27
N SER A 110 44.26 29.48 -2.30
CA SER A 110 44.71 28.41 -1.40
C SER A 110 43.57 27.91 -0.52
N LYS A 111 42.78 28.81 0.07
CA LYS A 111 41.65 28.47 0.93
C LYS A 111 40.55 27.73 0.17
N VAL A 112 40.22 28.16 -1.04
CA VAL A 112 39.25 27.47 -1.91
C VAL A 112 39.77 26.09 -2.32
N GLY A 113 41.05 25.97 -2.63
CA GLY A 113 41.67 24.67 -2.94
C GLY A 113 41.64 23.71 -1.77
N GLN A 114 41.93 24.19 -0.55
CA GLN A 114 41.81 23.39 0.68
C GLN A 114 40.38 22.94 0.93
N LEU A 115 39.41 23.86 0.85
CA LEU A 115 38.00 23.53 1.04
C LEU A 115 37.51 22.49 0.03
N HIS A 116 37.91 22.62 -1.24
CA HIS A 116 37.59 21.64 -2.27
C HIS A 116 38.20 20.28 -1.92
N GLN A 117 39.49 20.23 -1.55
CA GLN A 117 40.14 18.97 -1.18
C GLN A 117 39.47 18.31 0.04
N ASP A 118 39.18 19.09 1.08
CA ASP A 118 38.55 18.59 2.30
C ASP A 118 37.14 18.03 2.03
N LEU A 119 36.35 18.74 1.22
CA LEU A 119 34.99 18.33 0.86
C LEU A 119 35.00 17.04 0.05
N PHE A 120 35.82 16.97 -1.00
CA PHE A 120 35.85 15.79 -1.87
C PHE A 120 36.51 14.59 -1.19
N HIS A 121 37.50 14.81 -0.33
CA HIS A 121 38.07 13.74 0.48
C HIS A 121 37.03 13.20 1.48
N GLY A 122 36.27 14.09 2.12
CA GLY A 122 35.14 13.71 2.97
C GLY A 122 34.11 12.87 2.22
N LEU A 123 33.69 13.31 1.04
CA LEU A 123 32.75 12.56 0.19
C LEU A 123 33.30 11.20 -0.23
N GLU A 124 34.57 11.11 -0.62
CA GLU A 124 35.18 9.84 -1.02
C GLU A 124 35.16 8.81 0.12
N THR A 125 35.45 9.24 1.35
CA THR A 125 35.37 8.34 2.51
C THR A 125 33.94 7.93 2.84
N GLN A 126 32.97 8.83 2.68
CA GLN A 126 31.56 8.56 2.97
C GLN A 126 30.89 7.68 1.93
N LEU A 127 31.30 7.80 0.66
CA LEU A 127 30.75 7.03 -0.46
C LEU A 127 31.43 5.67 -0.63
N LYS A 128 32.46 5.37 0.17
CA LYS A 128 33.14 4.08 0.12
C LYS A 128 32.28 2.98 0.74
N VAL A 129 31.51 2.29 -0.12
CA VAL A 129 30.75 1.10 0.25
C VAL A 129 31.66 -0.13 0.12
N ASN A 130 31.99 -0.76 1.25
CA ASN A 130 32.70 -2.03 1.26
C ASN A 130 31.69 -3.18 1.31
N THR A 131 31.87 -4.20 0.48
CA THR A 131 31.09 -5.43 0.58
C THR A 131 31.71 -6.36 1.61
N ASN A 132 30.89 -6.93 2.50
CA ASN A 132 31.35 -7.77 3.61
C ASN A 132 31.78 -9.19 3.18
N GLY A 133 31.83 -9.48 1.88
CA GLY A 133 32.15 -10.81 1.35
C GLY A 133 32.14 -10.88 -0.17
N PRO A 134 32.51 -12.04 -0.74
CA PRO A 134 32.48 -12.25 -2.18
C PRO A 134 31.05 -12.23 -2.69
N LEU A 135 30.76 -11.33 -3.64
CA LEU A 135 29.45 -11.21 -4.28
C LEU A 135 29.11 -12.41 -5.19
N VAL A 136 30.10 -13.24 -5.50
CA VAL A 136 29.96 -14.44 -6.30
C VAL A 136 30.64 -15.58 -5.56
N VAL A 137 29.90 -16.67 -5.34
CA VAL A 137 30.42 -17.92 -4.81
C VAL A 137 30.35 -18.95 -5.94
N THR A 138 31.49 -19.50 -6.35
CA THR A 138 31.55 -20.63 -7.27
C THR A 138 31.29 -21.91 -6.48
N LEU A 139 30.30 -22.69 -6.92
CA LEU A 139 29.97 -24.02 -6.39
C LEU A 139 31.01 -25.07 -6.80
#